data_AF-A0A7C5HNX0-F1
#
_entry.id   AF-A0A7C5HNX0-F1
#
_cell.length_a   1.000
_cell.length_b   1.000
_cell.length_c   1.000
_cell.angle_alpha   90.00
_cell.angle_beta   90.00
_cell.angle_gamma   90.00
#
_symmetry.space_group_name_H-M   'P 1'
#
loop_
_entity.id
_entity.type
_entity.pdbx_description
1 polymer ?
#
loop_
_entity_poly.entity_id
_entity_poly.type
_entity_poly.pdbx_seq_one_letter_code
_entity_poly.pdbx_strand_id
1 'polypeptide(L)'
;MEDLSLHILDVVENSITANASKIIIKIREEKEKDLLVIEIKDNGKGMNEETVKKVLDPFYTTRTTRRVGLGLSLLQQAAKESNGDFEINSKPGVGTEIKASFQDSHIDRKPIGDMNSTIVTL
;
A
#
# COMPACT_ATOMS: atom_id res chain seq x y z
N MET A 1 11.77 11.69 7.36
CA MET A 1 10.82 12.20 6.35
C MET A 1 9.98 11.00 5.97
N GLU A 2 8.65 11.05 6.09
CA GLU A 2 7.82 9.94 5.62
C GLU A 2 7.86 9.90 4.09
N ASP A 3 8.14 8.73 3.54
CA ASP A 3 8.19 8.49 2.09
C ASP A 3 7.32 7.27 1.71
N LEU A 4 7.13 7.06 0.42
CA LEU A 4 6.29 5.96 -0.09
C LEU A 4 6.89 4.58 0.16
N SER A 5 8.21 4.46 0.34
CA SER A 5 8.87 3.19 0.61
C SER A 5 8.47 2.61 1.96
N LEU A 6 8.28 3.46 2.98
CA LEU A 6 7.75 3.04 4.29
C LEU A 6 6.31 2.54 4.19
N HIS A 7 5.47 3.17 3.36
CA HIS A 7 4.10 2.70 3.12
C HIS A 7 4.10 1.36 2.39
N ILE A 8 4.98 1.19 1.40
CA ILE A 8 5.15 -0.08 0.69
C ILE A 8 5.58 -1.18 1.67
N LEU A 9 6.54 -0.91 2.55
CA LEU A 9 7.00 -1.84 3.58
C LEU A 9 5.84 -2.32 4.46
N ASP A 10 5.04 -1.40 4.97
CA ASP A 10 3.88 -1.72 5.80
C ASP A 10 2.86 -2.61 5.07
N VAL A 11 2.60 -2.34 3.78
CA VAL A 11 1.72 -3.20 2.97
C VAL A 11 2.31 -4.59 2.78
N VAL A 12 3.61 -4.69 2.49
CA VAL A 12 4.28 -5.97 2.30
C VAL A 12 4.30 -6.78 3.59
N GLU A 13 4.53 -6.15 4.75
CA GLU A 13 4.42 -6.82 6.05
C GLU A 13 3.02 -7.39 6.29
N ASN A 14 1.97 -6.68 5.85
CA ASN A 14 0.60 -7.18 5.93
C ASN A 14 0.40 -8.42 5.05
N SER A 15 0.97 -8.42 3.84
CA SER A 15 0.96 -9.57 2.94
C SER A 15 1.72 -10.78 3.52
N ILE A 16 2.87 -10.56 4.17
CA ILE A 16 3.62 -11.61 4.89
C ILE A 16 2.77 -12.18 6.04
N THR A 17 2.15 -11.30 6.84
CA THR A 17 1.23 -11.70 7.93
C THR A 17 0.01 -12.46 7.42
N ALA A 18 -0.38 -12.22 6.16
CA ALA A 18 -1.43 -12.94 5.46
C ALA A 18 -0.99 -14.30 4.88
N ASN A 19 0.22 -14.77 5.20
CA ASN A 19 0.85 -15.99 4.69
C ASN A 19 1.01 -16.01 3.16
N ALA A 20 1.25 -14.84 2.55
CA ALA A 20 1.61 -14.78 1.13
C ALA A 20 2.97 -15.44 0.91
N SER A 21 3.07 -16.28 -0.12
CA SER A 21 4.32 -16.88 -0.60
C SER A 21 4.91 -16.13 -1.79
N LYS A 22 4.11 -15.29 -2.44
CA LYS A 22 4.50 -14.45 -3.57
C LYS A 22 3.89 -13.08 -3.41
N ILE A 23 4.76 -12.07 -3.44
CA ILE A 23 4.40 -10.66 -3.40
C ILE A 23 5.04 -10.01 -4.62
N ILE A 24 4.26 -9.25 -5.37
CA ILE A 24 4.69 -8.53 -6.57
C ILE A 24 4.49 -7.04 -6.31
N ILE A 25 5.57 -6.28 -6.38
CA ILE A 25 5.55 -4.82 -6.28
C ILE A 25 5.87 -4.27 -7.66
N LYS A 26 5.01 -3.41 -8.20
CA LYS A 26 5.26 -2.67 -9.44
C LYS A 26 5.16 -1.19 -9.15
N ILE A 27 6.19 -0.45 -9.57
CA ILE A 27 6.21 1.01 -9.52
C ILE A 27 6.35 1.47 -10.97
N ARG A 28 5.40 2.28 -11.43
CA ARG A 28 5.41 2.87 -12.78
C ARG A 28 5.37 4.38 -12.65
N GLU A 29 6.34 5.05 -13.25
CA GLU A 29 6.40 6.50 -13.33
C GLU A 29 6.26 6.90 -14.79
N GLU A 30 5.20 7.65 -15.10
CA GLU A 30 4.87 8.12 -16.45
C GLU A 30 4.89 9.65 -16.45
N LYS A 31 6.09 10.24 -16.58
CA LYS A 31 6.30 11.70 -16.54
C LYS A 31 5.43 12.47 -17.54
N GLU A 32 5.30 11.94 -18.76
CA GLU A 32 4.46 12.54 -19.82
C GLU A 32 2.97 12.60 -19.47
N LYS A 33 2.52 11.73 -18.56
CA LYS A 33 1.12 11.67 -18.08
C LYS A 33 0.96 12.25 -16.69
N ASP A 34 2.02 12.83 -16.12
CA ASP A 34 2.04 13.35 -14.76
C ASP A 34 1.54 12.32 -13.72
N LEU A 35 1.97 11.06 -13.86
CA LEU A 35 1.39 9.94 -13.12
C LEU A 35 2.46 9.03 -12.50
N LEU A 36 2.34 8.78 -11.20
CA LEU A 36 3.02 7.69 -10.49
C LEU A 36 2.00 6.65 -10.06
N VAL A 37 2.26 5.37 -10.32
CA VAL A 37 1.41 4.25 -9.89
C VAL A 37 2.24 3.22 -9.13
N ILE A 38 1.78 2.87 -7.94
CA ILE A 38 2.31 1.78 -7.11
C ILE A 38 1.23 0.70 -7.04
N GLU A 39 1.60 -0.52 -7.43
CA GLU A 39 0.72 -1.70 -7.42
C GLU A 39 1.41 -2.80 -6.61
N ILE A 40 0.73 -3.30 -5.58
CA ILE A 40 1.21 -4.39 -4.71
C ILE A 40 0.20 -5.52 -4.76
N LYS A 41 0.65 -6.70 -5.17
CA LYS A 41 -0.19 -7.89 -5.29
C LYS A 41 0.41 -9.05 -4.51
N ASP A 42 -0.39 -9.68 -3.68
CA ASP A 42 -0.02 -10.89 -2.94
C ASP A 42 -0.96 -12.06 -3.22
N ASN A 43 -0.50 -13.26 -2.88
CA ASN A 43 -1.29 -14.50 -2.93
C ASN A 43 -1.61 -15.04 -1.53
N GLY A 44 -1.72 -14.16 -0.53
CA GLY A 44 -2.03 -14.55 0.84
C GLY A 44 -3.48 -15.01 1.01
N LYS A 45 -3.92 -15.12 2.27
CA LYS A 45 -5.28 -15.58 2.63
C LYS A 45 -6.41 -14.69 2.11
N GLY A 46 -6.12 -13.46 1.68
CA GLY A 46 -7.12 -12.47 1.25
C GLY A 46 -8.10 -12.05 2.35
N MET A 47 -9.07 -11.23 1.98
CA MET A 47 -10.06 -10.62 2.87
C MET A 47 -11.45 -10.66 2.25
N ASN A 48 -12.49 -10.77 3.08
CA ASN A 48 -13.88 -10.59 2.63
C ASN A 48 -14.22 -9.08 2.56
N GLU A 49 -15.34 -8.72 1.92
CA GLU A 49 -15.72 -7.33 1.70
C GLU A 49 -15.85 -6.52 3.01
N GLU A 50 -16.37 -7.13 4.07
CA GLU A 50 -16.46 -6.48 5.38
C GLU A 50 -15.09 -6.14 5.96
N THR A 51 -14.13 -7.07 5.83
CA THR A 51 -12.76 -6.85 6.29
C THR A 51 -12.06 -5.82 5.42
N VAL A 52 -12.27 -5.83 4.10
CA VAL A 52 -11.73 -4.80 3.18
C VAL A 52 -12.18 -3.41 3.59
N LYS A 53 -13.48 -3.22 3.89
CA LYS A 53 -13.99 -1.93 4.37
C LYS A 53 -13.37 -1.50 5.69
N LYS A 54 -13.12 -2.46 6.59
CA LYS A 54 -12.51 -2.20 7.90
C LYS A 54 -11.02 -1.86 7.79
N VAL A 55 -10.23 -2.52 6.95
CA VAL A 55 -8.78 -2.25 6.84
C VAL A 55 -8.43 -0.89 6.23
N LEU A 56 -9.41 -0.20 5.64
CA LEU A 56 -9.27 1.19 5.20
C LEU A 56 -9.59 2.20 6.32
N ASP A 57 -10.21 1.76 7.42
CA ASP A 57 -10.44 2.61 8.57
C ASP A 57 -9.12 2.83 9.31
N PRO A 58 -8.64 4.08 9.46
CA PRO A 58 -7.37 4.39 10.11
C PRO A 58 -7.27 3.90 11.55
N PHE A 59 -8.39 3.62 12.22
CA PHE A 59 -8.41 3.13 13.59
C PHE A 59 -8.54 1.61 13.71
N TYR A 60 -8.71 0.90 12.58
CA TYR A 60 -8.85 -0.56 12.58
C TYR A 60 -7.48 -1.24 12.47
N THR A 61 -7.11 -2.02 13.49
CA THR A 61 -5.90 -2.86 13.47
C THR A 61 -6.20 -4.24 14.05
N THR A 62 -5.54 -5.26 13.49
CA THR A 62 -5.51 -6.61 14.06
C THR A 62 -4.19 -6.91 14.79
N ARG A 63 -3.23 -5.97 14.76
CA ARG A 63 -1.93 -6.09 15.44
C ARG A 63 -2.03 -5.55 16.87
N THR A 64 -1.58 -6.33 17.85
CA THR A 64 -1.55 -5.97 19.29
C THR A 64 -0.30 -5.17 19.69
N THR A 65 0.76 -5.17 18.87
CA THR A 65 2.06 -4.56 19.18
C THR A 65 2.26 -3.16 18.59
N ARG A 66 1.67 -2.87 17.41
CA ARG A 66 1.60 -1.52 16.82
C ARG A 66 0.24 -0.91 17.18
N ARG A 67 0.23 0.22 17.90
CA ARG A 67 -1.00 0.84 18.44
C ARG A 67 -2.02 1.31 17.40
N VAL A 68 -1.66 1.43 16.11
CA VAL A 68 -2.57 1.97 15.09
C VAL A 68 -2.34 1.28 13.73
N GLY A 69 -3.42 0.87 13.07
CA GLY A 69 -3.43 0.17 11.78
C GLY A 69 -3.32 1.12 10.60
N LEU A 70 -2.28 1.97 10.63
CA LEU A 70 -2.22 3.14 9.76
C LEU A 70 -1.68 2.88 8.35
N GLY A 71 -1.04 1.74 8.07
CA GLY A 71 -0.29 1.57 6.82
C GLY A 71 -1.12 1.79 5.55
N LEU A 72 -2.28 1.14 5.44
CA LEU A 72 -3.14 1.27 4.25
C LEU A 72 -3.90 2.60 4.20
N SER A 73 -4.34 3.10 5.34
CA SER A 73 -5.07 4.37 5.43
C SER A 73 -4.17 5.57 5.16
N LEU A 74 -2.91 5.55 5.61
CA LEU A 74 -1.93 6.59 5.29
C LEU A 74 -1.51 6.55 3.81
N LEU A 75 -1.37 5.36 3.22
CA LEU A 75 -1.12 5.26 1.77
C LEU A 75 -2.29 5.80 0.96
N GLN A 76 -3.53 5.48 1.35
CA GLN A 76 -4.73 6.04 0.75
C GLN A 76 -4.79 7.56 0.91
N GLN A 77 -4.50 8.08 2.11
CA GLN A 77 -4.47 9.52 2.37
C GLN A 77 -3.43 10.21 1.50
N ALA A 78 -2.20 9.69 1.45
CA ALA A 78 -1.12 10.25 0.63
C ALA A 78 -1.50 10.28 -0.86
N ALA A 79 -2.18 9.25 -1.37
CA ALA A 79 -2.69 9.23 -2.74
C ALA A 79 -3.74 10.34 -2.95
N LYS A 80 -4.72 10.46 -2.04
CA LYS A 80 -5.78 11.47 -2.12
C LYS A 80 -5.27 12.91 -2.00
N GLU A 81 -4.31 13.15 -1.11
CA GLU A 81 -3.64 14.45 -0.95
C GLU A 81 -2.82 14.86 -2.17
N SER A 82 -2.45 13.89 -3.02
CA SER A 82 -1.66 14.11 -4.22
C SER A 82 -2.46 14.03 -5.51
N ASN A 83 -3.76 14.41 -5.48
CA ASN A 83 -4.71 14.29 -6.60
C ASN A 83 -4.80 12.89 -7.23
N GLY A 84 -4.45 11.86 -6.46
CA GLY A 84 -4.43 10.49 -6.89
C GLY A 84 -5.64 9.68 -6.40
N ASP A 85 -5.54 8.37 -6.57
CA ASP A 85 -6.57 7.43 -6.13
C ASP A 85 -5.98 6.19 -5.46
N PHE A 86 -6.82 5.48 -4.71
CA PHE A 86 -6.45 4.27 -4.00
C PHE A 86 -7.53 3.22 -4.18
N GLU A 87 -7.13 2.05 -4.68
CA GLU A 87 -8.00 0.89 -4.90
C GLU A 87 -7.44 -0.32 -4.14
N ILE A 88 -8.33 -1.08 -3.52
CA ILE A 88 -8.01 -2.37 -2.92
C ILE A 88 -9.02 -3.43 -3.37
N ASN A 89 -8.51 -4.53 -3.89
CA ASN A 89 -9.28 -5.69 -4.32
C ASN A 89 -8.73 -6.92 -3.61
N SER A 90 -9.55 -7.59 -2.81
CA SER A 90 -9.14 -8.78 -2.07
C SER A 90 -10.24 -9.82 -2.09
N LYS A 91 -9.86 -11.10 -2.18
CA LYS A 91 -10.81 -12.21 -2.14
C LYS A 91 -10.27 -13.33 -1.24
N PRO A 92 -11.09 -13.91 -0.34
CA PRO A 92 -10.65 -14.98 0.54
C PRO A 92 -10.08 -16.16 -0.25
N GLY A 93 -8.90 -16.63 0.14
CA GLY A 93 -8.17 -17.73 -0.50
C GLY A 93 -7.48 -17.40 -1.83
N VAL A 94 -7.58 -16.16 -2.32
CA VAL A 94 -6.95 -15.74 -3.60
C VAL A 94 -5.79 -14.78 -3.37
N GLY A 95 -5.94 -13.83 -2.44
CA GLY A 95 -4.94 -12.81 -2.15
C GLY A 95 -5.53 -11.40 -2.20
N THR A 96 -4.63 -10.42 -2.18
CA THR A 96 -4.96 -8.99 -2.19
C THR A 96 -4.17 -8.26 -3.28
N GLU A 97 -4.81 -7.29 -3.91
CA GLU A 97 -4.22 -6.35 -4.87
C GLU A 97 -4.55 -4.93 -4.43
N ILE A 98 -3.52 -4.13 -4.24
CA ILE A 98 -3.59 -2.72 -3.86
C ILE A 98 -2.97 -1.90 -4.97
N LYS A 99 -3.62 -0.81 -5.32
CA LYS A 99 -3.16 0.14 -6.33
C LYS A 99 -3.33 1.56 -5.82
N ALA A 100 -2.23 2.29 -5.71
CA ALA A 100 -2.22 3.70 -5.38
C ALA A 100 -1.66 4.48 -6.58
N SER A 101 -2.40 5.49 -7.03
CA SER A 101 -1.94 6.45 -8.03
C SER A 101 -1.71 7.81 -7.39
N PHE A 102 -0.81 8.60 -7.97
CA PHE A 102 -0.46 9.94 -7.53
C PHE A 102 -0.23 10.81 -8.77
N GLN A 103 -0.59 12.08 -8.69
CA GLN A 103 -0.10 13.07 -9.65
C GLN A 103 1.40 13.28 -9.38
N ASP A 104 2.24 13.02 -10.38
CA ASP A 104 3.70 12.94 -10.20
C ASP A 104 4.34 14.29 -9.81
N SER A 105 3.82 15.39 -10.34
CA SER A 105 4.27 16.76 -10.10
C SER A 105 3.67 17.42 -8.86
N HIS A 106 2.76 16.75 -8.14
CA HIS A 106 2.04 17.35 -7.00
C HIS A 106 2.99 17.68 -5.84
N ILE A 107 2.81 18.85 -5.22
CA ILE A 107 3.70 19.35 -4.15
C ILE A 107 3.67 18.48 -2.89
N ASP A 108 2.49 17.97 -2.55
CA ASP A 108 2.29 17.10 -1.38
C ASP A 108 2.59 15.63 -1.67
N ARG A 109 2.99 15.29 -2.90
CA ARG A 109 3.39 13.93 -3.24
C ARG A 109 4.65 13.56 -2.48
N LYS A 110 4.51 12.61 -1.56
CA LYS A 110 5.64 12.02 -0.83
C LYS A 110 6.65 11.42 -1.84
N PRO A 111 7.96 11.59 -1.62
CA PRO A 111 8.97 10.97 -2.48
C PRO A 111 8.86 9.44 -2.40
N ILE A 112 9.36 8.73 -3.43
CA ILE A 112 9.40 7.27 -3.41
C ILE A 112 10.22 6.75 -2.22
N GLY A 113 11.32 7.43 -1.86
CA GLY A 113 12.22 6.99 -0.80
C GLY A 113 13.24 5.95 -1.28
N ASP A 114 13.84 5.23 -0.34
CA ASP A 114 14.86 4.21 -0.63
C ASP A 114 14.23 2.81 -0.73
N MET A 115 13.86 2.46 -1.96
CA MET A 115 13.32 1.13 -2.26
C MET A 115 14.35 0.01 -2.12
N ASN A 116 15.65 0.28 -2.30
CA ASN A 116 16.68 -0.75 -2.18
C ASN A 116 16.79 -1.23 -0.73
N SER A 117 16.96 -0.29 0.19
CA SER A 117 17.04 -0.60 1.62
C SER A 117 15.75 -1.24 2.13
N THR A 118 14.60 -0.77 1.63
CA THR A 118 13.29 -1.35 1.97
C THR A 118 13.19 -2.81 1.55
N ILE A 119 13.59 -3.15 0.33
CA ILE A 119 13.52 -4.54 -0.17
C ILE A 119 14.49 -5.46 0.58
N VAL A 120 15.67 -4.98 0.98
CA VAL A 120 16.65 -5.77 1.75
C VAL A 120 16.18 -6.04 3.19
N THR A 121 15.26 -5.23 3.72
CA THR A 121 14.74 -5.37 5.09
C THR A 121 13.66 -6.46 5.22
N LEU A 122 13.01 -6.82 4.11
CA LEU A 122 11.94 -7.83 4.04
C LEU A 122 12.47 -9.26 4.20
#